data_AF-A0A961G7A8-F1
#
_entry.id   AF-A0A961G7A8-F1
#
_cell.length_a   1.000
_cell.length_b   1.000
_cell.length_c   1.000
_cell.angle_alpha   90.00
_cell.angle_beta   90.00
_cell.angle_gamma   90.00
#
_symmetry.space_group_name_H-M   'P 1'
#
loop_
_entity.id
_entity.type
_entity.pdbx_description
1 polymer ?
#
loop_
_entity_poly.entity_id
_entity_poly.type
_entity_poly.pdbx_seq_one_letter_code
_entity_poly.pdbx_strand_id
1 'polypeptide(L)'
;MNHAMKNVIRFAGVVAGLAAAAWALRDRMLPDPQTPSADQPAFRHASSTETHDDLTNVKGIGPAYAERLAAAGLNSVEDLAAASAADVAEAAGTTDAVAERWIASAKELS
;
A
#
# COMPACT_ATOMS: atom_id res chain seq x y z
N MET A 1 -56.52 -14.19 -46.13
CA MET A 1 -56.04 -14.12 -44.73
C MET A 1 -54.80 -15.00 -44.64
N ASN A 2 -53.62 -14.40 -44.78
CA ASN A 2 -52.47 -15.10 -45.37
C ASN A 2 -51.57 -15.69 -44.27
N HIS A 3 -51.24 -16.98 -44.42
CA HIS A 3 -50.47 -17.81 -43.48
C HIS A 3 -49.07 -17.28 -43.13
N ALA A 4 -48.56 -16.31 -43.89
CA ALA A 4 -47.28 -15.65 -43.65
C ALA A 4 -47.23 -14.84 -42.33
N MET A 5 -48.37 -14.31 -41.87
CA MET A 5 -48.42 -13.43 -40.70
C MET A 5 -48.45 -14.18 -39.36
N LYS A 6 -48.65 -15.51 -39.38
CA LYS A 6 -48.70 -16.35 -38.17
C LYS A 6 -47.34 -16.96 -37.78
N ASN A 7 -46.36 -17.00 -38.69
CA ASN A 7 -45.03 -17.55 -38.41
C ASN A 7 -44.06 -16.52 -37.81
N VAL A 8 -44.25 -15.24 -38.10
CA VAL A 8 -43.47 -14.14 -37.52
C VAL A 8 -43.70 -14.02 -36.00
N ILE A 9 -44.93 -14.26 -35.54
CA ILE A 9 -45.28 -14.24 -34.12
C ILE A 9 -44.67 -15.44 -33.37
N ARG A 10 -44.48 -16.58 -34.04
CA ARG A 10 -43.88 -17.78 -33.43
C ARG A 10 -42.36 -17.72 -33.30
N PHE A 11 -41.67 -16.96 -34.16
CA PHE A 11 -40.21 -16.80 -34.10
C PHE A 11 -39.74 -15.78 -33.05
N ALA A 12 -40.55 -14.76 -32.75
CA ALA A 12 -40.21 -13.76 -31.73
C ALA A 12 -40.18 -14.35 -30.30
N GLY A 13 -41.01 -15.37 -30.01
CA GLY A 13 -41.07 -15.99 -28.67
C GLY A 13 -39.87 -16.87 -28.31
N VAL A 14 -39.23 -17.52 -29.31
CA VAL A 14 -38.12 -18.46 -29.07
C VAL A 14 -36.81 -17.73 -28.76
N VAL A 15 -36.55 -16.60 -29.40
CA VAL A 15 -35.35 -15.79 -29.14
C VAL A 15 -35.40 -15.11 -27.76
N ALA A 16 -36.59 -14.65 -27.34
CA ALA A 16 -36.80 -14.09 -26.01
C ALA A 16 -36.71 -15.15 -24.89
N GLY A 17 -37.25 -16.36 -25.12
CA GLY A 17 -37.16 -17.46 -24.16
C GLY A 17 -35.72 -17.98 -23.95
N LEU A 18 -34.93 -18.08 -25.02
CA LEU A 18 -33.53 -18.46 -24.93
C LEU A 18 -32.67 -17.38 -24.25
N ALA A 19 -32.97 -16.10 -24.46
CA ALA A 19 -32.30 -15.00 -23.76
C ALA A 19 -32.62 -15.00 -22.25
N ALA A 20 -33.86 -15.30 -21.85
CA ALA A 20 -34.24 -15.40 -20.45
C ALA A 20 -33.59 -16.61 -19.74
N ALA A 21 -33.53 -17.77 -20.41
CA ALA A 21 -32.83 -18.94 -19.89
C ALA A 21 -31.32 -18.70 -19.75
N ALA A 22 -30.70 -17.99 -20.71
CA ALA A 22 -29.30 -17.59 -20.63
C ALA A 22 -29.04 -16.58 -19.50
N TRP A 23 -29.93 -15.61 -19.26
CA TRP A 23 -29.81 -14.64 -18.17
C TRP A 23 -29.96 -15.30 -16.79
N ALA A 24 -30.88 -16.25 -16.63
CA ALA A 24 -31.08 -16.98 -15.38
C ALA A 24 -29.93 -17.97 -15.07
N LEU A 25 -29.30 -18.56 -16.09
CA LEU A 25 -28.15 -19.45 -15.90
C LEU A 25 -26.82 -18.69 -15.74
N ARG A 26 -26.74 -17.44 -16.24
CA ARG A 26 -25.57 -16.55 -16.15
C ARG A 26 -25.11 -16.37 -14.71
N ASP A 27 -26.03 -16.04 -13.80
CA ASP A 27 -25.73 -15.74 -12.39
C ASP A 27 -25.11 -16.95 -11.66
N ARG A 28 -25.50 -18.17 -12.06
CA ARG A 28 -25.04 -19.43 -11.46
C ARG A 28 -23.70 -19.93 -12.02
N MET A 29 -23.36 -19.52 -13.24
CA MET A 29 -22.21 -20.03 -14.00
C MET A 29 -21.07 -19.01 -14.09
N LEU A 30 -21.30 -17.76 -13.70
CA LEU A 30 -20.20 -16.84 -13.50
C LEU A 30 -19.47 -17.27 -12.23
N PRO A 31 -18.19 -17.69 -12.31
CA PRO A 31 -17.38 -17.84 -11.11
C PRO A 31 -17.45 -16.53 -10.34
N ASP A 32 -17.53 -16.60 -9.00
CA ASP A 32 -17.41 -15.42 -8.14
C ASP A 32 -16.31 -14.56 -8.71
N PRO A 33 -16.57 -13.27 -9.04
CA PRO A 33 -15.57 -12.43 -9.64
C PRO A 33 -14.38 -12.57 -8.72
N GLN A 34 -13.34 -13.25 -9.21
CA GLN A 34 -12.08 -13.35 -8.52
C GLN A 34 -11.64 -11.91 -8.53
N THR A 35 -12.05 -11.14 -7.51
CA THR A 35 -11.42 -9.89 -7.16
C THR A 35 -10.01 -10.40 -7.00
N PRO A 36 -9.09 -10.11 -7.95
CA PRO A 36 -7.71 -10.47 -7.70
C PRO A 36 -7.49 -9.91 -6.31
N SER A 37 -7.22 -10.78 -5.33
CA SER A 37 -6.69 -10.29 -4.05
C SER A 37 -5.59 -9.42 -4.55
N ALA A 38 -5.80 -8.10 -4.46
CA ALA A 38 -4.80 -7.17 -4.89
C ALA A 38 -3.60 -7.70 -4.15
N ASP A 39 -2.62 -8.18 -4.91
CA ASP A 39 -1.26 -8.29 -4.42
C ASP A 39 -1.06 -6.88 -3.90
N GLN A 40 -1.30 -6.74 -2.59
CA GLN A 40 -1.48 -5.44 -1.97
C GLN A 40 -0.25 -4.71 -2.44
N PRO A 41 -0.37 -3.53 -3.08
CA PRO A 41 0.83 -2.85 -3.52
C PRO A 41 1.71 -2.82 -2.28
N ALA A 42 2.80 -3.58 -2.35
CA ALA A 42 3.81 -3.53 -1.34
C ALA A 42 4.40 -2.15 -1.55
N PHE A 43 3.72 -1.13 -1.01
CA PHE A 43 4.39 0.08 -0.59
C PHE A 43 5.52 -0.48 0.26
N ARG A 44 6.71 -0.49 -0.33
CA ARG A 44 7.81 -1.32 0.15
C ARG A 44 8.00 -1.06 1.63
N HIS A 45 7.83 -2.09 2.43
CA HIS A 45 8.75 -2.43 3.50
C HIS A 45 8.91 -3.95 3.48
N ALA A 46 9.37 -4.48 2.34
CA ALA A 46 9.93 -5.82 2.34
C ALA A 46 11.35 -5.70 2.91
N SER A 47 11.53 -6.32 4.08
CA SER A 47 12.79 -6.58 4.78
C SER A 47 13.35 -5.45 5.64
N SER A 48 13.03 -5.52 6.93
CA SER A 48 14.05 -5.58 7.98
C SER A 48 13.43 -6.12 9.27
N THR A 49 13.29 -7.45 9.32
CA THR A 49 13.34 -8.17 10.60
C THR A 49 14.80 -8.19 11.06
N GLU A 50 15.35 -7.02 11.33
CA GLU A 50 16.53 -6.85 12.15
C GLU A 50 16.06 -5.99 13.31
N THR A 51 16.27 -6.47 14.53
CA THR A 51 16.12 -5.69 15.74
C THR A 51 17.23 -4.63 15.75
N HIS A 52 17.13 -3.66 14.86
CA HIS A 52 17.85 -2.39 14.96
C HIS A 52 16.88 -1.42 15.62
N ASP A 53 17.38 -0.65 16.59
CA ASP A 53 16.58 0.34 17.30
C ASP A 53 16.12 1.40 16.29
N ASP A 54 14.91 1.20 15.78
CA ASP A 54 14.50 1.84 14.55
C ASP A 54 14.39 3.35 14.77
N LEU A 55 15.24 4.11 14.07
CA LEU A 55 15.28 5.56 14.16
C LEU A 55 13.94 6.22 13.83
N THR A 56 13.01 5.52 13.15
CA THR A 56 11.66 6.04 12.89
C THR A 56 10.78 6.08 14.15
N ASN A 57 11.22 5.48 15.26
CA ASN A 57 10.61 5.69 16.58
C ASN A 57 10.78 7.14 17.06
N VAL A 58 11.81 7.85 16.59
CA VAL A 58 12.04 9.26 16.94
C VAL A 58 11.05 10.15 16.20
N LYS A 59 10.27 10.93 16.95
CA LYS A 59 9.20 11.77 16.40
C LYS A 59 9.74 12.81 15.41
N GLY A 60 9.44 12.59 14.14
CA GLY A 60 9.83 13.48 13.03
C GLY A 60 10.97 12.93 12.17
N ILE A 61 11.50 11.75 12.50
CA ILE A 61 12.37 10.97 11.62
C ILE A 61 11.49 9.98 10.85
N GLY A 62 11.45 10.14 9.53
CA GLY A 62 10.83 9.18 8.62
C GLY A 62 11.86 8.23 8.03
N PRO A 63 11.43 7.19 7.28
CA PRO A 63 12.33 6.18 6.70
C PRO A 63 13.43 6.80 5.82
N ALA A 64 13.12 7.86 5.07
CA ALA A 64 14.11 8.55 4.24
C ALA A 64 15.22 9.25 5.05
N TYR A 65 14.93 9.75 6.24
CA TYR A 65 15.95 10.34 7.12
C TYR A 65 16.70 9.24 7.86
N ALA A 66 16.00 8.20 8.32
CA ALA A 66 16.62 7.03 8.94
C ALA A 66 17.66 6.38 8.03
N GLU A 67 17.38 6.20 6.73
CA GLU A 67 18.36 5.65 5.78
C GLU A 67 19.58 6.55 5.60
N ARG A 68 19.41 7.88 5.59
CA ARG A 68 20.55 8.83 5.49
C ARG A 68 21.41 8.82 6.75
N LEU A 69 20.77 8.77 7.92
CA LEU A 69 21.46 8.69 9.20
C LEU A 69 22.21 7.36 9.33
N ALA A 70 21.58 6.25 8.93
CA ALA A 70 22.21 4.92 8.87
C ALA A 70 23.41 4.91 7.92
N ALA A 71 23.30 5.56 6.76
CA ALA A 71 24.42 5.71 5.82
C ALA A 71 25.59 6.55 6.40
N ALA A 72 25.31 7.43 7.36
CA ALA A 72 26.32 8.17 8.12
C ALA A 72 26.85 7.40 9.36
N GLY A 73 26.38 6.17 9.60
CA GLY A 73 26.78 5.33 10.72
C GLY A 73 25.90 5.47 11.96
N LEU A 74 24.88 6.33 11.95
CA LEU A 74 23.91 6.49 13.02
C LEU A 74 22.77 5.50 12.79
N ASN A 75 22.88 4.30 13.36
CA ASN A 75 21.91 3.22 13.09
C ASN A 75 20.90 3.04 14.23
N SER A 76 21.19 3.54 15.43
CA SER A 76 20.37 3.34 16.62
C SER A 76 20.01 4.65 17.33
N VAL A 77 18.96 4.63 18.13
CA VAL A 77 18.52 5.78 18.95
C VAL A 77 19.62 6.25 19.90
N GLU A 78 20.42 5.32 20.43
CA GLU A 78 21.60 5.60 21.27
C GLU A 78 22.71 6.34 20.51
N ASP A 79 23.05 5.92 19.28
CA ASP A 79 24.01 6.64 18.42
C ASP A 79 23.52 8.06 18.14
N LEU A 80 22.23 8.21 17.84
CA LEU A 80 21.63 9.52 17.58
C LEU A 80 21.67 10.41 18.83
N ALA A 81 21.41 9.86 20.01
CA ALA A 81 21.44 10.60 21.28
C ALA A 81 22.86 11.05 21.68
N ALA A 82 23.89 10.29 21.25
CA ALA A 82 25.31 10.58 21.50
C ALA A 82 25.94 11.52 20.46
N ALA A 83 25.35 11.62 19.26
CA ALA A 83 25.83 12.46 18.18
C ALA A 83 25.64 13.97 18.44
N SER A 84 26.39 14.80 17.71
CA SER A 84 26.23 16.25 17.75
C SER A 84 25.14 16.72 16.78
N ALA A 85 24.47 17.83 17.10
CA ALA A 85 23.43 18.40 16.24
C ALA A 85 23.95 18.77 14.84
N ALA A 86 25.21 19.20 14.73
CA ALA A 86 25.84 19.54 13.46
C ALA A 86 26.04 18.29 12.59
N ASP A 87 26.57 17.21 13.16
CA ASP A 87 26.79 15.95 12.43
C ASP A 87 25.46 15.33 11.97
N VAL A 88 24.45 15.36 12.84
CA VAL A 88 23.10 14.86 12.52
C VAL A 88 22.42 15.72 11.45
N ALA A 89 22.58 17.04 11.52
CA ALA A 89 22.03 17.97 10.53
C ALA A 89 22.67 17.76 9.16
N GLU A 90 23.99 17.60 9.10
CA GLU A 90 24.74 17.29 7.88
C GLU A 90 24.31 15.95 7.29
N ALA A 91 24.30 14.89 8.11
CA ALA A 91 23.95 13.54 7.67
C ALA A 91 22.52 13.45 7.12
N ALA A 92 21.54 14.06 7.80
CA ALA A 92 20.15 14.02 7.37
C ALA A 92 19.82 15.07 6.29
N GLY A 93 20.66 16.08 6.09
CA GLY A 93 20.39 17.24 5.24
C GLY A 93 19.28 18.12 5.80
N THR A 94 19.30 18.36 7.12
CA THR A 94 18.30 19.17 7.84
C THR A 94 18.97 20.35 8.54
N THR A 95 18.22 21.12 9.33
CA THR A 95 18.75 22.22 10.13
C THR A 95 19.15 21.75 11.53
N ASP A 96 20.11 22.45 12.14
CA ASP A 96 20.59 22.19 13.50
C ASP A 96 19.44 22.13 14.52
N ALA A 97 18.47 23.04 14.42
CA ALA A 97 17.30 23.06 15.30
C ALA A 97 16.42 21.79 15.20
N VAL A 98 16.33 21.20 14.01
CA VAL A 98 15.60 19.93 13.80
C VAL A 98 16.41 18.77 14.36
N ALA A 99 17.72 18.77 14.11
CA ALA A 99 18.64 17.77 14.67
C ALA A 99 18.65 17.78 16.19
N GLU A 100 18.72 18.95 16.83
CA GLU A 100 18.63 19.09 18.29
C GLU A 100 17.35 18.49 18.85
N ARG A 101 16.21 18.71 18.19
CA ARG A 101 14.93 18.14 18.60
C ARG A 101 14.92 16.61 18.48
N TRP A 102 15.53 16.06 17.44
CA TRP A 102 15.67 14.61 17.29
C TRP A 102 16.58 14.01 18.36
N ILE A 103 17.72 14.65 18.66
CA ILE A 103 18.64 14.24 19.73
C ILE A 103 17.94 14.30 21.10
N ALA A 104 17.16 15.34 21.36
CA ALA A 104 16.38 15.46 22.60
C ALA A 104 15.37 14.32 22.74
N SER A 105 14.60 14.02 21.68
CA SER A 105 13.66 12.89 21.71
C SER A 105 14.37 11.53 21.79
N ALA A 106 15.54 11.37 21.19
CA ALA A 106 16.32 10.15 21.29
C ALA A 106 16.78 9.88 22.73
N LYS A 107 17.20 10.92 23.45
CA LYS A 107 17.57 10.84 24.88
C LYS A 107 16.42 10.47 25.81
N GLU A 108 15.17 10.69 25.40
CA GLU A 108 13.98 10.27 26.17
C GLU A 108 13.64 8.78 25.95
N LEU A 109 14.17 8.19 24.87
CA LEU A 109 13.92 6.81 24.46
C LEU A 109 15.06 5.85 24.85
N SER A 110 16.28 6.37 25.08
CA SER A 110 17.46 5.64 25.57
C SER A 110 17.46 5.47 27.09
#